data_AF-A0A0W1DL48-F1
#
_entry.id   AF-A0A0W1DL48-F1
#
_cell.length_a   1.000
_cell.length_b   1.000
_cell.length_c   1.000
_cell.angle_alpha   90.00
_cell.angle_beta   90.00
_cell.angle_gamma   90.00
#
_symmetry.space_group_name_H-M   'P 1'
#
loop_
_entity.id
_entity.type
_entity.pdbx_description
1 polymer ?
#
loop_
_entity_poly.entity_id
_entity_poly.type
_entity_poly.pdbx_seq_one_letter_code
_entity_poly.pdbx_strand_id
1 'polypeptide(L)'
;MKTPRSHRDEPSRGGCDCLPHPAETEAEPEALAKPAPGAEPTFAVDPAAAGTAYVLRYEDRWFGFEKRVAFSADDVAAAIEMMEHEPIGRWAELWHEGQLVCRRGRAASGETDYWAID
;
A
#
# COMPACT_ATOMS: atom_id res chain seq x y z
N MET A 1 5.27 53.33 45.19
CA MET A 1 5.86 52.59 46.33
C MET A 1 5.31 51.17 46.35
N LYS A 2 6.18 50.19 46.64
CA LYS A 2 5.93 48.87 47.26
C LYS A 2 5.17 47.78 46.46
N THR A 3 5.90 46.78 45.97
CA THR A 3 5.46 45.37 45.82
C THR A 3 5.44 44.68 47.21
N PRO A 4 4.58 43.67 47.47
CA PRO A 4 5.04 42.27 47.31
C PRO A 4 3.98 41.17 46.98
N ARG A 5 4.59 40.06 46.51
CA ARG A 5 4.24 38.65 46.23
C ARG A 5 3.02 37.91 46.86
N SER A 6 2.51 36.98 46.01
CA SER A 6 2.11 35.56 46.23
C SER A 6 0.72 35.19 46.77
N HIS A 7 -0.05 34.47 45.94
CA HIS A 7 -0.65 33.19 46.32
C HIS A 7 -0.69 32.26 45.09
N ARG A 8 -0.16 31.04 45.27
CA ARG A 8 -0.36 29.88 44.38
C ARG A 8 -1.78 29.37 44.61
N ASP A 9 -2.48 28.98 43.56
CA ASP A 9 -3.47 27.89 43.62
C ASP A 9 -3.54 27.19 42.26
N GLU A 10 -3.56 25.86 42.33
CA GLU A 10 -3.21 24.86 41.31
C GLU A 10 -4.30 24.62 40.24
N PRO A 11 -3.93 24.16 39.03
CA PRO A 11 -4.90 23.57 38.10
C PRO A 11 -5.30 22.16 38.54
N SER A 12 -6.61 21.93 38.57
CA SER A 12 -7.31 20.71 38.95
C SER A 12 -6.74 19.44 38.26
N ARG A 13 -6.19 18.52 39.06
CA ARG A 13 -5.82 17.16 38.65
C ARG A 13 -7.07 16.27 38.57
N GLY A 14 -7.71 16.23 37.41
CA GLY A 14 -8.67 15.16 37.07
C GLY A 14 -7.93 13.89 36.65
N GLY A 15 -7.37 13.17 37.61
CA GLY A 15 -6.71 11.88 37.38
C GLY A 15 -7.72 10.74 37.41
N CYS A 16 -8.00 10.14 36.25
CA CYS A 16 -8.56 8.79 36.17
C CYS A 16 -7.39 7.83 35.90
N ASP A 17 -6.72 7.44 36.98
CA ASP A 17 -5.53 6.59 36.97
C ASP A 17 -5.96 5.12 37.17
N CYS A 18 -6.52 4.51 36.12
CA CYS A 18 -7.08 3.16 36.17
C CYS A 18 -6.57 2.21 35.07
N LEU A 19 -5.47 2.56 34.39
CA LEU A 19 -4.85 1.64 33.44
C LEU A 19 -3.46 1.24 33.95
N PRO A 20 -3.18 -0.07 34.16
CA PRO A 20 -1.83 -0.50 34.52
C PRO A 20 -0.86 -0.14 33.38
N HIS A 21 0.12 0.70 33.69
CA HIS A 21 1.24 0.97 32.79
C HIS A 21 2.09 -0.31 32.73
N PRO A 22 2.33 -0.91 31.54
CA PRO A 22 3.29 -2.00 31.44
C PRO A 22 4.65 -1.45 31.86
N ALA A 23 5.27 -2.09 32.85
CA ALA A 23 6.64 -1.81 33.26
C ALA A 23 7.54 -1.91 32.03
N GLU A 24 8.28 -0.84 31.75
CA GLU A 24 9.24 -0.74 30.65
C GLU A 24 10.27 -1.87 30.82
N THR A 25 10.00 -3.00 30.15
CA THR A 25 10.97 -4.07 29.97
C THR A 25 11.69 -3.74 28.68
N GLU A 26 12.97 -3.43 28.83
CA GLU A 26 13.94 -3.20 27.78
C GLU A 26 13.92 -4.34 26.75
N ALA A 27 13.33 -4.06 25.60
CA ALA A 27 13.66 -4.66 24.32
C ALA A 27 13.24 -3.64 23.26
N GLU A 28 14.19 -2.86 22.75
CA GLU A 28 13.95 -2.01 21.58
C GLU A 28 13.59 -2.91 20.39
N PRO A 29 12.37 -2.83 19.81
CA PRO A 29 12.21 -3.29 18.45
C PRO A 29 12.93 -2.27 17.56
N GLU A 30 13.85 -2.77 16.75
CA GLU A 30 14.57 -2.01 15.72
C GLU A 30 13.69 -0.93 15.11
N ALA A 31 14.13 0.31 15.27
CA ALA A 31 13.51 1.47 14.70
C ALA A 31 13.19 1.20 13.23
N LEU A 32 11.90 1.27 12.87
CA LEU A 32 11.50 1.51 11.49
C LEU A 32 12.21 2.80 11.06
N ALA A 33 13.33 2.65 10.36
CA ALA A 33 14.06 3.75 9.78
C ALA A 33 13.09 4.47 8.83
N LYS A 34 12.81 5.75 9.12
CA LYS A 34 12.10 6.60 8.17
C LYS A 34 12.91 6.61 6.86
N PRO A 35 12.32 6.27 5.70
CA PRO A 35 13.05 6.34 4.44
C PRO A 35 13.51 7.78 4.19
N ALA A 36 14.75 7.92 3.72
CA ALA A 36 15.32 9.21 3.39
C ALA A 36 14.47 9.93 2.33
N PRO A 37 14.35 11.27 2.37
CA PRO A 37 13.66 12.02 1.33
C PRO A 37 14.40 11.82 0.00
N GLY A 38 13.77 11.12 -0.94
CA GLY A 38 14.35 10.77 -2.25
C GLY A 38 14.62 9.28 -2.47
N ALA A 39 14.34 8.40 -1.49
CA ALA A 39 14.31 6.97 -1.74
C ALA A 39 13.11 6.67 -2.66
N GLU A 40 13.39 6.25 -3.90
CA GLU A 40 12.35 5.63 -4.74
C GLU A 40 11.79 4.42 -4.00
N PRO A 41 10.46 4.16 -4.06
CA PRO A 41 9.89 3.02 -3.39
C PRO A 41 10.52 1.74 -3.95
N THR A 42 11.43 1.13 -3.17
CA THR A 42 11.89 -0.22 -3.41
C THR A 42 10.77 -1.15 -2.98
N PHE A 43 10.00 -1.62 -3.95
CA PHE A 43 9.04 -2.71 -3.78
C PHE A 43 9.85 -4.00 -3.54
N ALA A 44 10.29 -4.21 -2.30
CA ALA A 44 10.93 -5.45 -1.90
C ALA A 44 9.89 -6.57 -2.03
N VAL A 45 9.96 -7.31 -3.14
CA VAL A 45 9.24 -8.57 -3.31
C VAL A 45 9.94 -9.59 -2.41
N ASP A 46 9.17 -10.26 -1.55
CA ASP A 46 9.68 -11.31 -0.67
C ASP A 46 10.32 -12.42 -1.53
N PRO A 47 11.65 -12.65 -1.47
CA PRO A 47 12.33 -13.58 -2.37
C PRO A 47 11.96 -15.05 -2.11
N ALA A 48 11.23 -15.32 -1.02
CA ALA A 48 10.72 -16.63 -0.65
C ALA A 48 9.35 -16.96 -1.27
N ALA A 49 8.65 -15.97 -1.85
CA ALA A 49 7.46 -16.24 -2.66
C ALA A 49 7.93 -16.77 -4.02
N ALA A 50 7.95 -18.10 -4.18
CA ALA A 50 8.43 -18.80 -5.38
C ALA A 50 7.49 -18.64 -6.59
N GLY A 51 7.10 -17.41 -6.91
CA GLY A 51 6.24 -17.04 -8.04
C GLY A 51 6.92 -16.06 -8.97
N THR A 52 6.51 -16.10 -10.23
CA THR A 52 6.95 -15.19 -11.28
C THR A 52 6.45 -13.77 -10.98
N ALA A 53 7.32 -12.77 -11.05
CA ALA A 53 6.97 -11.38 -10.76
C ALA A 53 6.22 -10.74 -11.94
N TYR A 54 5.07 -10.13 -11.67
CA TYR A 54 4.25 -9.42 -12.62
C TYR A 54 3.97 -7.99 -12.16
N VAL A 55 3.68 -7.11 -13.12
CA VAL A 55 3.20 -5.75 -12.88
C VAL A 55 1.91 -5.54 -13.67
N LEU A 56 0.81 -5.31 -12.97
CA LEU A 56 -0.44 -4.84 -13.56
C LEU A 56 -0.43 -3.31 -13.63
N ARG A 57 -0.61 -2.77 -14.83
CA ARG A 57 -0.84 -1.35 -15.10
C ARG A 57 -2.26 -1.16 -15.57
N TYR A 58 -3.01 -0.23 -14.99
CA TYR A 58 -4.40 0.00 -15.38
C TYR A 58 -4.87 1.41 -15.08
N GLU A 59 -5.90 1.86 -15.79
CA GLU A 59 -6.66 3.06 -15.38
C GLU A 59 -7.55 2.72 -14.20
N ASP A 60 -7.41 3.38 -13.07
CA ASP A 60 -8.34 3.22 -11.96
C ASP A 60 -9.75 3.71 -12.36
N ARG A 61 -10.77 2.87 -12.19
CA ARG A 61 -12.15 3.17 -12.61
C ARG A 61 -12.74 4.38 -11.90
N TRP A 62 -12.39 4.60 -10.64
CA TRP A 62 -13.00 5.65 -9.83
C TRP A 62 -12.33 7.00 -10.07
N PHE A 63 -11.01 6.99 -10.26
CA PHE A 63 -10.23 8.22 -10.31
C PHE A 63 -9.66 8.54 -11.69
N GLY A 64 -9.61 7.58 -12.62
CA GLY A 64 -9.16 7.78 -14.00
C GLY A 64 -7.65 7.95 -14.18
N PHE A 65 -6.83 7.66 -13.17
CA PHE A 65 -5.37 7.72 -13.25
C PHE A 65 -4.74 6.34 -13.39
N GLU A 66 -3.49 6.27 -13.87
CA GLU A 66 -2.73 5.02 -13.94
C GLU A 66 -2.35 4.52 -12.54
N LYS A 67 -2.72 3.28 -12.24
CA LYS A 67 -2.21 2.51 -11.10
C LYS A 67 -1.24 1.43 -11.55
N ARG A 68 -0.29 1.13 -10.68
CA ARG A 68 0.68 0.05 -10.84
C ARG A 68 0.65 -0.84 -9.62
N VAL A 69 0.50 -2.14 -9.83
CA VAL A 69 0.50 -3.14 -8.77
C VAL A 69 1.53 -4.21 -9.13
N ALA A 70 2.54 -4.37 -8.28
CA ALA A 70 3.52 -5.44 -8.40
C ALA A 70 3.11 -6.61 -7.50
N PHE A 71 3.13 -7.83 -8.05
CA PHE A 71 2.74 -9.05 -7.33
C PHE A 71 3.43 -10.27 -7.95
N SER A 72 3.41 -11.39 -7.23
CA SER A 72 3.92 -12.67 -7.72
C SER A 72 2.78 -13.63 -7.98
N ALA A 73 2.89 -14.42 -9.06
CA ALA A 73 1.95 -15.49 -9.40
C ALA A 73 2.70 -16.67 -10.03
N ASP A 74 2.13 -17.87 -9.99
CA ASP A 74 2.79 -19.06 -10.53
C ASP A 74 2.98 -18.96 -12.05
N ASP A 75 1.95 -18.52 -12.75
CA ASP A 75 1.93 -18.31 -14.19
C ASP A 75 1.02 -17.13 -14.60
N VAL A 76 0.90 -16.88 -15.91
CA VAL A 76 0.10 -15.78 -16.46
C VAL A 76 -1.40 -15.97 -16.19
N ALA A 77 -1.91 -17.21 -16.18
CA ALA A 77 -3.32 -17.47 -15.93
C ALA A 77 -3.68 -17.15 -14.47
N ALA A 78 -2.85 -17.62 -13.53
CA ALA A 78 -2.96 -17.26 -12.11
C ALA A 78 -2.88 -15.74 -11.91
N ALA A 79 -1.97 -15.06 -12.63
CA ALA A 79 -1.87 -13.60 -12.56
C ALA A 79 -3.14 -12.89 -13.06
N ILE A 80 -3.80 -13.42 -14.09
CA ILE A 80 -5.07 -12.91 -14.62
C ILE A 80 -6.22 -13.12 -13.64
N GLU A 81 -6.30 -14.28 -13.01
CA GLU A 81 -7.32 -14.57 -11.99
C GLU A 81 -7.18 -13.64 -10.78
N MET A 82 -5.94 -13.39 -10.32
CA MET A 82 -5.69 -12.51 -9.17
C MET A 82 -6.19 -11.08 -9.38
N MET A 83 -6.26 -10.58 -10.62
CA MET A 83 -6.67 -9.21 -10.93
C MET A 83 -8.14 -9.04 -11.30
N GLU A 84 -8.96 -10.11 -11.27
CA GLU A 84 -10.37 -10.06 -11.68
C GLU A 84 -11.17 -8.99 -10.94
N HIS A 85 -10.84 -8.75 -9.67
CA HIS A 85 -11.54 -7.81 -8.80
C HIS A 85 -10.90 -6.42 -8.73
N GLU A 86 -9.80 -6.17 -9.46
CA GLU A 86 -9.23 -4.84 -9.52
C GLU A 86 -10.22 -3.87 -10.19
N PRO A 87 -10.37 -2.65 -9.67
CA PRO A 87 -11.30 -1.65 -10.18
C PRO A 87 -10.77 -1.03 -11.48
N ILE A 88 -10.66 -1.85 -12.52
CA ILE A 88 -10.10 -1.48 -13.81
C ILE A 88 -11.12 -0.63 -14.60
N GLY A 89 -10.62 0.50 -15.07
CA GLY A 89 -11.26 1.47 -15.95
C GLY A 89 -11.18 1.05 -17.41
N ARG A 90 -10.74 1.96 -18.29
CA ARG A 90 -10.84 1.76 -19.75
C ARG A 90 -9.75 0.84 -20.31
N TRP A 91 -8.62 0.72 -19.63
CA TRP A 91 -7.50 -0.08 -20.09
C TRP A 91 -6.79 -0.79 -18.94
N ALA A 92 -6.20 -1.94 -19.23
CA ALA A 92 -5.27 -2.64 -18.36
C ALA A 92 -4.26 -3.44 -19.19
N GLU A 93 -3.05 -3.55 -18.65
CA GLU A 93 -1.90 -4.23 -19.23
C GLU A 93 -1.16 -5.02 -18.15
N LEU A 94 -0.83 -6.27 -18.44
CA LEU A 94 -0.02 -7.12 -17.59
C LEU A 94 1.39 -7.20 -18.17
N TRP A 95 2.39 -6.95 -17.31
CA TRP A 95 3.80 -6.92 -17.68
C TRP A 95 4.57 -7.97 -16.87
N HIS A 96 5.56 -8.58 -17.49
CA HIS A 96 6.52 -9.48 -16.86
C HIS A 96 7.93 -9.13 -17.34
N GLU A 97 8.88 -8.93 -16.41
CA GLU A 97 10.27 -8.57 -16.75
C GLU A 97 10.42 -7.39 -17.73
N GLY A 98 9.50 -6.42 -17.64
CA GLY A 98 9.48 -5.25 -18.53
C GLY A 98 8.94 -5.53 -19.93
N GLN A 99 8.42 -6.72 -20.21
CA GLN A 99 7.70 -7.07 -21.43
C GLN A 99 6.19 -7.09 -21.18
N LEU A 100 5.42 -6.55 -22.12
CA LEU A 100 3.97 -6.66 -22.12
C LEU A 100 3.60 -8.11 -22.46
N VAL A 101 2.85 -8.78 -21.57
CA VAL A 101 2.41 -10.17 -21.79
C VAL A 101 0.93 -10.25 -22.11
N CYS A 102 0.11 -9.37 -21.56
CA CYS A 102 -1.32 -9.35 -21.85
C CYS A 102 -1.89 -7.93 -21.88
N ARG A 103 -2.86 -7.70 -22.75
CA ARG A 103 -3.69 -6.48 -22.76
C ARG A 103 -5.16 -6.84 -22.60
N ARG A 104 -5.86 -6.07 -21.77
CA ARG A 104 -7.32 -6.18 -21.64
C ARG A 104 -7.99 -5.52 -22.83
N GLY A 105 -8.74 -6.31 -23.58
CA GLY A 105 -9.66 -5.86 -24.62
C GLY A 105 -11.09 -5.85 -24.11
N ARG A 106 -11.97 -5.22 -24.89
CA ARG A 106 -13.41 -5.22 -24.68
C ARG A 106 -14.09 -5.70 -25.97
N ALA A 107 -15.03 -6.64 -25.84
CA ALA A 107 -15.81 -7.10 -26.96
C ALA A 107 -16.56 -5.92 -27.62
N ALA A 108 -16.84 -6.02 -28.92
CA ALA A 108 -17.53 -4.96 -29.66
C ALA A 108 -18.93 -4.64 -29.10
N SER A 109 -19.59 -5.62 -28.46
CA SER A 109 -20.85 -5.41 -27.73
C SER A 109 -20.70 -4.65 -26.42
N GLY A 110 -19.47 -4.54 -25.89
CA GLY A 110 -19.16 -3.90 -24.62
C GLY A 110 -19.49 -4.72 -23.38
N GLU A 111 -20.11 -5.90 -23.54
CA GLU A 111 -20.65 -6.71 -22.44
C GLU A 111 -19.60 -7.62 -21.78
N THR A 112 -18.49 -7.90 -22.45
CA THR A 112 -17.46 -8.81 -21.94
C THR A 112 -16.08 -8.25 -22.19
N ASP A 113 -15.29 -8.20 -21.14
CA ASP A 113 -13.86 -7.91 -21.22
C ASP A 113 -13.09 -9.23 -21.40
N TYR A 114 -11.99 -9.19 -22.14
CA TYR A 114 -11.14 -10.34 -22.41
C TYR A 114 -9.67 -9.95 -22.29
N TRP A 115 -8.79 -10.93 -22.08
CA TRP A 115 -7.34 -10.74 -22.11
C TRP A 115 -6.79 -11.30 -23.42
N ALA A 116 -6.05 -10.47 -24.14
CA ALA A 116 -5.28 -10.88 -25.31
C ALA A 116 -3.81 -11.01 -24.92
N ILE A 117 -3.19 -12.12 -25.30
CA ILE A 117 -1.74 -12.34 -25.18
C ILE A 117 -1.05 -11.59 -26.33
N ASP A 118 0.03 -10.87 -26.02
CA ASP A 118 0.89 -10.17 -27.00
C ASP A 118 2.00 -11.10 -27.50
#